data_AF-A0A2U2BSN4-F1
#
_entry.id   AF-A0A2U2BSN4-F1
#
_cell.length_a   1.000
_cell.length_b   1.000
_cell.length_c   1.000
_cell.angle_alpha   90.00
_cell.angle_beta   90.00
_cell.angle_gamma   90.00
#
_symmetry.space_group_name_H-M   'P 1'
#
loop_
_entity.id
_entity.type
_entity.pdbx_description
1 polymer ?
#
loop_
_entity_poly.entity_id
_entity_poly.type
_entity_poly.pdbx_seq_one_letter_code
_entity_poly.pdbx_strand_id
1 'polypeptide(L)'
;MSGAPDPKRDDVHPFARPFLWLDKPWARRAPLYIFGALAAIGLVMEYLVPRHAVGKWEQVFGFYEIEGFFGFCLAVLAGWPLRWLLARPADYWERGGDDDA
;
A
#
# COMPACT_ATOMS: atom_id res chain seq x y z
N MET A 1 36.82 5.50 13.26
CA MET A 1 36.65 6.19 11.97
C MET A 1 36.74 5.15 10.86
N SER A 2 35.62 4.74 10.28
CA SER A 2 35.63 3.97 9.03
C SER A 2 34.29 4.19 8.34
N GLY A 3 34.16 5.35 7.70
CA GLY A 3 33.02 5.71 6.87
C GLY A 3 33.48 5.81 5.44
N ALA A 4 33.68 4.67 4.78
CA ALA A 4 33.73 4.68 3.33
C ALA A 4 32.33 5.11 2.83
N PRO A 5 32.23 6.09 1.93
CA PRO A 5 30.95 6.53 1.39
C PRO A 5 30.31 5.37 0.63
N ASP A 6 29.14 4.94 1.08
CA ASP A 6 28.29 4.02 0.32
C ASP A 6 27.54 4.91 -0.69
N PRO A 7 27.84 4.83 -2.00
CA PRO A 7 27.30 5.75 -2.99
C PRO A 7 25.76 5.76 -2.99
N LYS A 8 25.10 4.67 -2.53
CA LYS A 8 23.64 4.60 -2.44
C LYS A 8 23.03 5.37 -1.26
N ARG A 9 23.83 5.82 -0.28
CA ARG A 9 23.37 6.52 0.94
C ARG A 9 23.61 8.02 0.93
N ASP A 10 24.48 8.49 0.04
CA ASP A 10 24.87 9.90 -0.05
C ASP A 10 23.96 10.68 -1.01
N ASP A 11 23.35 10.00 -1.99
CA ASP A 11 22.34 10.56 -2.90
C ASP A 11 20.92 10.62 -2.28
N VAL A 12 20.76 10.15 -1.05
CA VAL A 12 19.46 10.00 -0.38
C VAL A 12 19.26 11.10 0.65
N HIS A 13 18.12 11.81 0.54
CA HIS A 13 17.76 12.89 1.44
C HIS A 13 17.90 12.48 2.94
N PRO A 14 18.44 13.33 3.82
CA PRO A 14 18.71 12.98 5.23
C PRO A 14 17.51 12.36 5.97
N PHE A 15 16.31 12.89 5.73
CA PHE A 15 15.07 12.38 6.32
C PHE A 15 14.61 11.02 5.76
N ALA A 16 15.08 10.58 4.60
CA ALA A 16 14.75 9.29 4.01
C ALA A 16 15.68 8.15 4.50
N ARG A 17 16.82 8.49 5.11
CA ARG A 17 17.81 7.52 5.63
C ARG A 17 17.24 6.46 6.59
N PRO A 18 16.30 6.78 7.51
CA PRO A 18 15.68 5.78 8.39
C PRO A 18 14.86 4.75 7.61
N PHE A 19 14.31 5.11 6.44
CA PHE A 19 13.42 4.27 5.64
C PHE A 19 14.14 3.44 4.57
N LEU A 20 15.47 3.51 4.47
CA LEU A 20 16.25 2.71 3.51
C LEU A 20 16.07 1.19 3.67
N TRP A 21 15.60 0.72 4.83
CA TRP A 21 15.30 -0.69 5.05
C TRP A 21 14.14 -1.19 4.17
N LEU A 22 13.24 -0.30 3.72
CA LEU A 22 12.09 -0.61 2.88
C LEU A 22 12.50 -1.10 1.48
N ASP A 23 13.70 -0.75 1.06
CA ASP A 23 14.24 -1.10 -0.25
C ASP A 23 14.77 -2.54 -0.33
N LYS A 24 14.88 -3.21 0.82
CA LYS A 24 15.31 -4.61 0.91
C LYS A 24 14.23 -5.54 0.32
N PRO A 25 14.61 -6.63 -0.36
CA PRO A 25 13.66 -7.52 -1.03
C PRO A 25 12.67 -8.19 -0.07
N TRP A 26 13.05 -8.37 1.20
CA TRP A 26 12.15 -8.91 2.23
C TRP A 26 11.09 -7.90 2.67
N ALA A 27 11.43 -6.61 2.76
CA ALA A 27 10.50 -5.56 3.18
C ALA A 27 9.39 -5.37 2.13
N ARG A 28 9.72 -5.58 0.84
CA ARG A 28 8.72 -5.59 -0.24
C ARG A 28 7.72 -6.75 -0.14
N ARG A 29 8.15 -7.90 0.39
CA ARG A 29 7.29 -9.09 0.55
C ARG A 29 6.57 -9.14 1.89
N ALA A 30 7.08 -8.44 2.90
CA ALA A 30 6.54 -8.46 4.27
C ALA A 30 5.04 -8.10 4.34
N PRO A 31 4.53 -7.06 3.65
CA PRO A 31 3.09 -6.73 3.70
C PRO A 31 2.21 -7.88 3.23
N LEU A 32 2.59 -8.58 2.15
CA LEU A 32 1.84 -9.72 1.63
C LEU A 32 1.74 -10.85 2.66
N TYR A 33 2.86 -11.17 3.33
CA TYR A 33 2.86 -12.20 4.37
C TYR A 33 2.10 -11.77 5.62
N ILE A 34 2.24 -10.51 6.06
CA ILE A 34 1.56 -9.98 7.24
C ILE A 34 0.05 -9.95 7.02
N PHE A 35 -0.42 -9.35 5.91
CA PHE A 35 -1.84 -9.28 5.60
C PHE A 35 -2.41 -10.67 5.27
N GLY A 36 -1.66 -11.52 4.57
CA GLY A 36 -2.05 -12.91 4.33
C GLY A 36 -2.22 -13.71 5.63
N ALA A 37 -1.30 -13.55 6.59
CA ALA A 37 -1.41 -14.18 7.90
C ALA A 37 -2.60 -13.65 8.70
N LEU A 38 -2.83 -12.33 8.72
CA LEU A 38 -4.00 -11.72 9.35
C LEU A 38 -5.32 -12.24 8.76
N ALA A 39 -5.42 -12.34 7.44
CA ALA A 39 -6.59 -12.89 6.76
C ALA A 39 -6.81 -14.37 7.12
N ALA A 40 -5.75 -15.18 7.14
CA ALA A 40 -5.83 -16.57 7.56
C ALA A 40 -6.29 -16.72 9.02
N ILE A 41 -5.78 -15.87 9.93
CA ILE A 41 -6.21 -15.83 11.32
C ILE A 41 -7.71 -15.46 11.43
N GLY A 42 -8.17 -14.50 10.63
CA GLY A 42 -9.59 -14.14 10.55
C GLY A 42 -10.47 -15.34 10.19
N LEU A 43 -10.14 -16.06 9.12
CA LEU A 43 -10.86 -17.26 8.69
C LEU A 43 -10.87 -18.37 9.76
N VAL A 44 -9.76 -18.57 10.46
CA VAL A 44 -9.68 -19.53 11.57
C VAL A 44 -10.58 -19.10 12.73
N MET A 45 -10.58 -17.81 13.07
CA MET A 45 -11.43 -17.27 14.13
C MET A 45 -12.92 -17.39 13.78
N GLU A 46 -13.30 -17.14 12.53
CA GLU A 46 -14.67 -17.32 12.06
C GLU A 46 -15.12 -18.78 12.15
N TYR A 47 -14.24 -19.73 11.87
CA TYR A 47 -14.52 -21.15 12.04
C TYR A 47 -14.73 -21.53 13.52
N LEU A 48 -13.95 -20.96 14.42
CA LEU A 48 -14.00 -21.27 15.86
C LEU A 48 -15.15 -20.58 16.59
N VAL A 49 -15.58 -19.40 16.13
CA VAL A 49 -16.59 -18.57 16.78
C VAL A 49 -17.87 -18.56 15.94
N PRO A 50 -18.86 -19.42 16.25
CA PRO A 50 -20.12 -19.44 15.51
C PRO A 50 -20.87 -18.11 15.69
N ARG A 51 -20.88 -17.29 14.63
CA ARG A 51 -21.57 -16.01 14.60
C ARG A 51 -23.05 -16.21 14.28
N HIS A 52 -23.93 -15.58 15.07
CA HIS A 52 -25.35 -15.49 14.73
C HIS A 52 -25.54 -14.42 13.66
N ALA A 53 -25.39 -14.81 12.40
CA ALA A 53 -25.67 -13.99 11.24
C ALA A 53 -27.18 -13.66 11.16
N VAL A 54 -27.51 -12.37 11.06
CA VAL A 54 -28.90 -11.89 10.99
C VAL A 54 -29.36 -11.83 9.53
N GLY A 55 -28.43 -11.63 8.59
CA GLY A 55 -28.67 -11.67 7.14
C GLY A 55 -28.25 -12.99 6.48
N LYS A 56 -28.94 -13.37 5.39
CA LYS A 56 -28.61 -14.57 4.59
C LYS A 56 -27.19 -14.57 4.00
N TRP A 57 -26.64 -13.38 3.74
CA TRP A 57 -25.31 -13.19 3.15
C TRP A 57 -24.18 -13.31 4.18
N GLU A 58 -24.45 -12.98 5.45
CA GLU A 58 -23.48 -13.07 6.55
C GLU A 58 -23.26 -14.52 7.02
N GLN A 59 -24.07 -15.47 6.54
CA GLN A 59 -23.88 -16.91 6.81
C GLN A 59 -22.83 -17.55 5.88
N VAL A 60 -22.38 -16.83 4.85
CA VAL A 60 -21.36 -17.33 3.95
C VAL A 60 -20.02 -17.27 4.67
N PHE A 61 -19.40 -18.44 4.86
CA PHE A 61 -18.08 -18.55 5.47
C PHE A 61 -17.05 -17.71 4.72
N GLY A 62 -16.30 -16.87 5.43
CA GLY A 62 -15.27 -15.99 4.90
C GLY A 62 -15.82 -14.69 4.30
N PHE A 63 -17.11 -14.37 4.49
CA PHE A 63 -17.71 -13.21 3.83
C PHE A 63 -17.00 -11.90 4.17
N TYR A 64 -16.72 -11.64 5.44
CA TYR A 64 -16.11 -10.38 5.88
C TYR A 64 -14.61 -10.32 5.57
N GLU A 65 -13.93 -11.45 5.58
CA GLU A 65 -12.51 -11.60 5.27
C GLU A 65 -12.29 -11.37 3.77
N ILE A 66 -13.16 -11.94 2.93
CA ILE A 66 -13.14 -11.76 1.48
C ILE A 66 -13.55 -10.32 1.14
N GLU A 67 -14.66 -9.81 1.68
CA GLU A 67 -15.14 -8.45 1.41
C GLU A 67 -14.09 -7.40 1.81
N GLY A 68 -13.49 -7.52 2.99
CA GLY A 68 -12.43 -6.62 3.44
C GLY A 68 -11.18 -6.69 2.56
N PHE A 69 -10.76 -7.90 2.15
CA PHE A 69 -9.61 -8.05 1.25
C PHE A 69 -9.87 -7.43 -0.13
N PHE A 70 -11.04 -7.68 -0.72
CA PHE A 70 -11.41 -7.11 -2.02
C PHE A 70 -11.62 -5.59 -1.92
N GLY A 71 -12.26 -5.10 -0.86
CA GLY A 71 -12.43 -3.67 -0.60
C GLY A 71 -11.08 -2.95 -0.51
N PHE A 72 -10.12 -3.53 0.21
CA PHE A 72 -8.76 -2.99 0.27
C PHE A 72 -8.04 -3.04 -1.07
N CYS A 73 -8.11 -4.16 -1.80
CA CYS A 73 -7.54 -4.28 -3.15
C CYS A 73 -8.10 -3.22 -4.10
N LEU A 74 -9.42 -3.02 -4.09
CA LEU A 74 -10.09 -2.00 -4.90
C LEU A 74 -9.63 -0.59 -4.52
N ALA A 75 -9.48 -0.29 -3.22
CA ALA A 75 -8.98 1.01 -2.77
C ALA A 75 -7.55 1.30 -3.26
N VAL A 76 -6.66 0.30 -3.20
CA VAL A 76 -5.28 0.44 -3.72
C VAL A 76 -5.29 0.60 -5.25
N LEU A 77 -6.06 -0.23 -5.95
CA LEU A 77 -6.17 -0.16 -7.41
C LEU A 77 -6.83 1.14 -7.89
N ALA A 78 -7.74 1.73 -7.10
CA ALA A 78 -8.36 3.02 -7.37
C ALA A 78 -7.36 4.18 -7.42
N GLY A 79 -6.14 4.01 -6.91
CA GLY A 79 -5.07 4.99 -7.06
C GLY A 79 -4.66 5.22 -8.52
N TRP A 80 -4.67 4.17 -9.36
CA TRP A 80 -4.32 4.29 -10.79
C TRP A 80 -5.32 5.15 -11.59
N PRO A 81 -6.64 4.89 -11.57
CA PRO A 81 -7.61 5.73 -12.26
C PRO A 81 -7.71 7.12 -11.63
N LEU A 82 -7.55 7.26 -10.30
CA LEU A 82 -7.53 8.56 -9.66
C LEU A 82 -6.33 9.40 -10.11
N ARG A 83 -5.16 8.76 -10.28
CA ARG A 83 -4.00 9.43 -10.88
C ARG A 83 -4.28 9.84 -12.31
N TRP A 84 -4.91 9.01 -13.13
CA TRP A 84 -5.28 9.42 -14.49
C TRP A 84 -6.27 10.61 -14.49
N LEU A 85 -7.26 10.60 -13.60
CA LEU A 85 -8.28 11.65 -13.50
C LEU A 85 -7.73 12.98 -12.98
N LEU A 86 -6.81 12.94 -12.02
CA LEU A 86 -6.27 14.13 -11.35
C LEU A 86 -4.90 14.55 -11.90
N ALA A 87 -4.25 13.73 -12.72
CA ALA A 87 -2.95 14.05 -13.28
C ALA A 87 -3.04 15.29 -14.14
N ARG A 88 -2.17 16.23 -13.83
CA ARG A 88 -2.01 17.47 -14.58
C ARG A 88 -1.06 17.26 -15.76
N PRO A 89 -1.26 17.98 -16.88
CA PRO A 89 -0.26 18.07 -17.95
C PRO A 89 1.14 18.41 -17.42
N ALA A 90 2.16 17.80 -18.01
CA ALA A 90 3.55 17.90 -17.57
C ALA A 90 4.11 19.32 -17.71
N ASP A 91 3.63 20.02 -18.73
CA ASP A 91 3.94 21.39 -19.15
C ASP A 91 3.25 22.48 -18.31
N TYR A 92 2.51 22.10 -17.26
CA TYR A 92 1.70 23.05 -16.51
C TYR A 92 2.50 24.17 -15.81
N TRP A 93 3.70 23.88 -15.30
CA TRP A 93 4.52 24.87 -14.59
C TRP A 93 5.53 25.59 -15.50
N GLU A 94 5.72 25.09 -16.71
CA GLU A 94 6.63 25.69 -17.69
C GLU A 94 6.02 26.97 -18.29
N ARG A 95 4.68 27.08 -18.29
CA ARG A 95 3.96 28.16 -18.96
C ARG A 95 3.82 29.47 -18.16
N GLY A 96 4.38 29.55 -16.95
CA GLY A 96 4.27 30.74 -16.09
C GLY A 96 5.58 31.52 -15.90
N GLY A 97 6.63 31.20 -16.67
CA GLY A 97 7.94 31.82 -16.57
C GLY A 97 8.37 32.62 -17.80
N ASP A 98 7.53 32.70 -18.83
CA ASP A 98 7.84 33.37 -20.11
C ASP A 98 7.21 34.78 -20.21
N ASP A 99 6.89 35.40 -19.07
CA ASP A 99 6.31 36.76 -19.00
C ASP A 99 7.40 37.86 -19.13
N ASP A 100 8.66 37.48 -19.40
CA ASP A 100 9.85 38.36 -19.42
C ASP A 100 10.59 38.41 -20.79
N ALA A 101 9.89 38.30 -21.94
CA ALA A 101 10.48 38.44 -23.29
C ALA A 101 9.86 39.57 -24.13
#